data_AF-A0A7K4IH88-F1
#
_entry.id   AF-A0A7K4IH88-F1
#
_cell.length_a   1.000
_cell.length_b   1.000
_cell.length_c   1.000
_cell.angle_alpha   90.00
_cell.angle_beta   90.00
_cell.angle_gamma   90.00
#
_symmetry.space_group_name_H-M   'P 1'
#
loop_
_entity.id
_entity.type
_entity.pdbx_description
1 polymer ?
#
loop_
_entity_poly.entity_id
_entity_poly.type
_entity_poly.pdbx_seq_one_letter_code
_entity_poly.pdbx_strand_id
1 'polypeptide(L)'
;MKHLILTARDLLHKLAHDLRVSYQEVAKRVNVQMSEGLGLVEAVHAIAREAHLDVDEYSLDAVGIADEVRLILSADYSQTLMISAVLAQMVSGTGPDRLPIPAFIAFLELLSSISAVPKPVRNEAPEDVDEQTTRVIELCTSLVSVINDWSKEGIVGVSRSCPKSLIGVSKAVLRKTRMYQQGMWSCLSCGRIIDFRDAHGLLCSDCDAKFYGERAEEDVAERNRTGYGRSTT
;
A
#
# COMPACT_ATOMS: atom_id res chain seq x y z
N MET A 1 4.93 -11.24 26.32
CA MET A 1 3.93 -10.46 25.56
C MET A 1 4.65 -9.84 24.38
N LYS A 2 4.27 -10.18 23.13
CA LYS A 2 4.77 -9.42 21.97
C LYS A 2 4.17 -8.01 22.08
N HIS A 3 5.01 -6.98 22.15
CA HIS A 3 4.53 -5.60 22.01
C HIS A 3 3.99 -5.48 20.58
N LEU A 4 2.68 -5.42 20.43
CA LEU A 4 2.04 -5.16 19.14
C LEU A 4 2.33 -3.71 18.76
N ILE A 5 2.83 -3.47 17.55
CA ILE A 5 3.09 -2.10 17.10
C ILE A 5 1.76 -1.40 16.86
N LEU A 6 1.63 -0.17 17.39
CA LEU A 6 0.43 0.62 17.20
C LEU A 6 0.32 1.08 15.75
N THR A 7 -0.88 1.00 15.19
CA THR A 7 -1.23 1.61 13.91
C THR A 7 -1.77 3.02 14.14
N ALA A 8 -1.88 3.80 13.05
CA ALA A 8 -2.57 5.09 13.09
C ALA A 8 -4.01 4.93 13.60
N ARG A 9 -4.68 3.85 13.19
CA ARG A 9 -6.04 3.52 13.65
C ARG A 9 -6.08 3.29 15.16
N ASP A 10 -5.15 2.52 15.71
CA ASP A 10 -5.06 2.24 17.15
C ASP A 10 -4.81 3.53 17.94
N LEU A 11 -3.91 4.38 17.44
CA LEU A 11 -3.61 5.68 18.03
C LEU A 11 -4.85 6.58 18.09
N LEU A 12 -5.61 6.64 17.00
CA LEU A 12 -6.84 7.42 16.93
C LEU A 12 -7.95 6.85 17.82
N HIS A 13 -8.05 5.52 17.95
CA HIS A 13 -8.97 4.88 18.91
C HIS A 13 -8.58 5.18 20.35
N LYS A 14 -7.29 5.13 20.69
CA LYS A 14 -6.79 5.51 22.02
C LYS A 14 -7.18 6.97 22.32
N LEU A 15 -6.87 7.90 21.43
CA LEU A 15 -7.23 9.30 21.60
C LEU A 15 -8.75 9.50 21.72
N ALA A 16 -9.55 8.83 20.90
CA ALA A 16 -11.01 8.91 20.97
C ALA A 16 -11.56 8.41 22.31
N HIS A 17 -11.00 7.31 22.82
CA HIS A 17 -11.34 6.75 24.13
C HIS A 17 -11.02 7.76 25.24
N ASP A 18 -9.83 8.33 25.25
CA ASP A 18 -9.36 9.24 26.30
C ASP A 18 -10.15 10.56 26.28
N LEU A 19 -10.53 11.03 25.10
CA LEU A 19 -11.42 12.19 24.90
C LEU A 19 -12.90 11.89 25.14
N ARG A 20 -13.29 10.62 25.27
CA ARG A 20 -14.70 10.16 25.34
C ARG A 20 -15.56 10.64 24.17
N VAL A 21 -15.00 10.63 22.96
CA VAL A 21 -15.71 10.96 21.71
C VAL A 21 -15.64 9.79 20.74
N SER A 22 -16.37 9.87 19.63
CA SER A 22 -16.31 8.82 18.60
C SER A 22 -14.99 8.86 17.83
N TYR A 23 -14.55 7.70 17.33
CA TYR A 23 -13.42 7.59 16.41
C TYR A 23 -13.58 8.52 15.19
N GLN A 24 -14.80 8.60 14.65
CA GLN A 24 -15.11 9.42 13.47
C GLN A 24 -14.85 10.91 13.73
N GLU A 25 -15.16 11.38 14.94
CA GLU A 25 -14.92 12.77 15.32
C GLU A 25 -13.42 13.07 15.41
N VAL A 26 -12.64 12.20 16.05
CA VAL A 26 -11.17 12.33 16.10
C VAL A 26 -10.57 12.26 14.70
N ALA A 27 -10.95 11.26 13.90
CA ALA A 27 -10.45 11.09 12.54
C ALA A 27 -10.74 12.31 11.68
N LYS A 28 -11.94 12.92 11.80
CA LYS A 28 -12.29 14.15 11.09
C LYS A 28 -11.39 15.31 11.50
N ARG A 29 -11.17 15.51 12.80
CA ARG A 29 -10.28 16.57 13.31
C ARG A 29 -8.83 16.39 12.86
N VAL A 30 -8.31 15.16 12.94
CA VAL A 30 -6.98 14.81 12.45
C VAL A 30 -6.86 15.09 10.95
N ASN A 31 -7.85 14.66 10.15
CA ASN A 31 -7.84 14.92 8.71
C ASN A 31 -7.87 16.41 8.36
N VAL A 32 -8.61 17.23 9.12
CA VAL A 32 -8.60 18.70 8.93
C VAL A 32 -7.19 19.24 9.16
N GLN A 33 -6.57 18.92 10.29
CA GLN A 33 -5.21 19.35 10.63
C GLN A 33 -4.18 18.86 9.59
N MET A 34 -4.27 17.61 9.16
CA MET A 34 -3.40 17.07 8.12
C MET A 34 -3.60 17.76 6.76
N SER A 35 -4.83 18.14 6.43
CA SER A 35 -5.12 18.89 5.20
C SER A 35 -4.54 20.31 5.21
N GLU A 36 -4.25 20.84 6.41
CA GLU A 36 -3.59 22.12 6.65
C GLU A 36 -2.06 21.99 6.72
N GLY A 37 -1.52 20.77 6.57
CA GLY A 37 -0.10 20.50 6.45
C GLY A 37 0.57 19.93 7.69
N LEU A 38 -0.18 19.60 8.75
CA LEU A 38 0.38 18.91 9.92
C LEU A 38 0.62 17.42 9.63
N GLY A 39 1.69 16.85 10.17
CA GLY A 39 1.88 15.40 10.17
C GLY A 39 0.83 14.69 11.05
N LEU A 40 0.62 13.38 10.84
CA LEU A 40 -0.36 12.60 11.61
C LEU A 40 -0.14 12.73 13.14
N VAL A 41 1.09 12.49 13.59
CA VAL A 41 1.42 12.54 15.03
C VAL A 41 1.30 13.97 15.57
N GLU A 42 1.68 14.97 14.78
CA GLU A 42 1.55 16.38 15.16
C GLU A 42 0.08 16.80 15.30
N ALA A 43 -0.79 16.35 14.40
CA ALA A 43 -2.22 16.57 14.45
C ALA A 43 -2.86 15.92 15.67
N VAL A 44 -2.46 14.67 15.98
CA VAL A 44 -2.89 13.96 17.20
C VAL A 44 -2.42 14.70 18.46
N HIS A 45 -1.16 15.15 18.50
CA HIS A 45 -0.61 15.94 19.61
C HIS A 45 -1.29 17.28 19.79
N ALA A 46 -1.69 17.95 18.70
CA ALA A 46 -2.45 19.19 18.78
C ALA A 46 -3.79 18.97 19.49
N ILE A 47 -4.53 17.93 19.10
CA ILE A 47 -5.80 17.56 19.72
C ILE A 47 -5.62 17.14 21.20
N ALA A 48 -4.59 16.34 21.49
CA ALA A 48 -4.27 15.93 22.86
C ALA A 48 -3.93 17.13 23.76
N ARG A 49 -3.14 18.09 23.25
CA ARG A 49 -2.82 19.35 23.96
C ARG A 49 -4.05 20.18 24.27
N GLU A 50 -4.97 20.33 23.32
CA GLU A 50 -6.23 21.05 23.52
C GLU A 50 -7.08 20.45 24.65
N ALA A 51 -6.95 19.14 24.88
CA ALA A 51 -7.67 18.41 25.92
C ALA A 51 -6.85 18.18 27.21
N HIS A 52 -5.66 18.78 27.33
CA HIS A 52 -4.75 18.60 28.47
C HIS A 52 -4.33 17.14 28.73
N LEU A 53 -4.24 16.33 27.67
CA LEU A 53 -3.72 14.97 27.73
C LEU A 53 -2.19 14.98 27.53
N ASP A 54 -1.51 13.95 28.06
CA ASP A 54 -0.08 13.76 27.85
C ASP A 54 0.18 13.39 26.37
N VAL A 55 0.99 14.18 25.67
CA VAL A 55 1.29 13.98 24.24
C VAL A 55 2.22 12.80 24.00
N ASP A 56 3.10 12.49 24.96
CA ASP A 56 4.12 11.45 24.80
C ASP A 56 3.49 10.05 24.73
N GLU A 57 2.29 9.93 25.28
CA GLU A 57 1.43 8.76 25.20
C GLU A 57 0.87 8.48 23.79
N TYR A 58 0.99 9.43 22.85
CA TYR A 58 0.47 9.33 21.50
C TYR A 58 1.58 9.39 20.46
N SER A 59 2.37 8.33 20.36
CA SER A 59 3.46 8.21 19.39
C SER A 59 3.30 6.98 18.50
N LEU A 60 3.95 7.03 17.32
CA LEU A 60 4.04 5.90 16.39
C LEU A 60 5.51 5.66 16.04
N ASP A 61 5.94 4.42 16.18
CA ASP A 61 7.26 3.99 15.75
C ASP A 61 7.23 3.60 14.27
N ALA A 62 7.54 4.56 13.40
CA ALA A 62 7.58 4.31 11.95
C ALA A 62 8.62 3.24 11.56
N VAL A 63 9.74 3.14 12.30
CA VAL A 63 10.77 2.12 12.03
C VAL A 63 10.22 0.76 12.41
N GLY A 64 9.66 0.64 13.62
CA GLY A 64 8.98 -0.56 14.07
C GLY A 64 7.90 -1.02 13.09
N ILE A 65 7.01 -0.13 12.64
CA ILE A 65 5.97 -0.45 11.64
C ILE A 65 6.60 -1.09 10.40
N ALA A 66 7.66 -0.48 9.84
CA ALA A 66 8.34 -1.00 8.67
C ALA A 66 9.01 -2.35 8.94
N ASP A 67 9.60 -2.55 10.12
CA ASP A 67 10.24 -3.79 10.53
C ASP A 67 9.23 -4.92 10.74
N GLU A 68 8.03 -4.63 11.28
CA GLU A 68 6.95 -5.61 11.39
C GLU A 68 6.46 -6.05 10.00
N VAL A 69 6.28 -5.11 9.06
CA VAL A 69 5.94 -5.48 7.67
C VAL A 69 7.03 -6.38 7.08
N ARG A 70 8.31 -6.03 7.23
CA ARG A 70 9.42 -6.87 6.74
C ARG A 70 9.42 -8.25 7.40
N LEU A 71 9.12 -8.34 8.69
CA LEU A 71 9.03 -9.60 9.42
C LEU A 71 7.92 -10.49 8.83
N ILE A 72 6.74 -9.93 8.60
CA ILE A 72 5.61 -10.65 7.99
C ILE A 72 5.97 -11.16 6.59
N LEU A 73 6.58 -10.30 5.76
CA LEU A 73 6.94 -10.62 4.37
C LEU A 73 8.21 -11.49 4.25
N SER A 74 8.95 -11.70 5.32
CA SER A 74 10.12 -12.59 5.34
C SER A 74 9.83 -13.95 5.96
N ALA A 75 8.71 -14.09 6.67
CA ALA A 75 8.36 -15.31 7.41
C ALA A 75 8.15 -16.53 6.50
N ASP A 76 7.40 -16.39 5.41
CA ASP A 76 7.07 -17.48 4.48
C ASP A 76 6.88 -16.94 3.05
N TYR A 77 7.44 -17.64 2.06
CA TYR A 77 7.38 -17.20 0.65
C TYR A 77 5.97 -17.29 0.08
N SER A 78 5.26 -18.40 0.33
CA SER A 78 3.91 -18.63 -0.16
C SER A 78 2.96 -17.59 0.41
N GLN A 79 3.05 -17.30 1.70
CA GLN A 79 2.30 -16.21 2.34
C GLN A 79 2.61 -14.86 1.70
N THR A 80 3.90 -14.55 1.44
CA THR A 80 4.29 -13.30 0.78
C THR A 80 3.67 -13.17 -0.60
N LEU A 81 3.64 -14.24 -1.39
CA LEU A 81 3.00 -14.25 -2.70
C LEU A 81 1.49 -14.04 -2.61
N MET A 82 0.82 -14.70 -1.65
CA MET A 82 -0.61 -14.53 -1.42
C MET A 82 -0.96 -13.10 -1.00
N ILE A 83 -0.23 -12.53 -0.03
CA ILE A 83 -0.38 -11.12 0.38
C ILE A 83 -0.19 -10.22 -0.85
N SER A 84 0.88 -10.42 -1.63
CA SER A 84 1.18 -9.60 -2.81
C SER A 84 0.04 -9.63 -3.84
N ALA A 85 -0.54 -10.82 -4.08
CA ALA A 85 -1.66 -10.99 -5.00
C ALA A 85 -2.92 -10.27 -4.51
N VAL A 86 -3.26 -10.40 -3.23
CA VAL A 86 -4.43 -9.72 -2.64
C VAL A 86 -4.26 -8.20 -2.72
N LEU A 87 -3.10 -7.66 -2.32
CA LEU A 87 -2.87 -6.21 -2.37
C LEU A 87 -2.90 -5.67 -3.80
N ALA A 88 -2.36 -6.41 -4.77
CA ALA A 88 -2.42 -6.06 -6.18
C ALA A 88 -3.85 -6.04 -6.74
N GLN A 89 -4.71 -6.97 -6.28
CA GLN A 89 -6.13 -6.97 -6.62
C GLN A 89 -6.85 -5.78 -5.98
N MET A 90 -6.61 -5.50 -4.69
CA MET A 90 -7.25 -4.41 -3.96
C MET A 90 -6.91 -3.03 -4.53
N VAL A 91 -5.65 -2.78 -4.92
CA VAL A 91 -5.27 -1.47 -5.49
C VAL A 91 -5.88 -1.23 -6.87
N SER A 92 -6.11 -2.32 -7.62
CA SER A 92 -6.73 -2.33 -8.95
C SER A 92 -8.26 -2.31 -8.90
N GLY A 93 -8.85 -2.64 -7.75
CA GLY A 93 -10.29 -2.67 -7.54
C GLY A 93 -10.95 -1.29 -7.58
N THR A 94 -12.26 -1.28 -7.80
CA THR A 94 -13.11 -0.10 -7.66
C THR A 94 -13.93 -0.20 -6.37
N GLY A 95 -14.18 0.92 -5.69
CA GLY A 95 -15.00 0.96 -4.49
C GLY A 95 -14.24 1.16 -3.16
N PRO A 96 -14.90 0.95 -2.01
CA PRO A 96 -14.40 1.32 -0.69
C PRO A 96 -13.27 0.43 -0.18
N ASP A 97 -13.21 -0.83 -0.63
CA ASP A 97 -12.17 -1.79 -0.23
C ASP A 97 -10.86 -1.61 -1.01
N ARG A 98 -10.77 -0.55 -1.83
CA ARG A 98 -9.59 -0.24 -2.61
C ARG A 98 -8.44 0.16 -1.69
N LEU A 99 -7.32 -0.56 -1.78
CA LEU A 99 -6.10 -0.17 -1.10
C LEU A 99 -5.59 1.17 -1.65
N PRO A 100 -5.29 2.17 -0.79
CA PRO A 100 -4.70 3.42 -1.26
C PRO A 100 -3.37 3.16 -1.98
N ILE A 101 -3.22 3.70 -3.19
CA ILE A 101 -1.99 3.59 -3.99
C ILE A 101 -0.73 3.93 -3.20
N PRO A 102 -0.68 5.00 -2.37
CA PRO A 102 0.49 5.27 -1.56
C PRO A 102 0.89 4.11 -0.63
N ALA A 103 -0.08 3.46 0.01
CA ALA A 103 0.16 2.32 0.89
C ALA A 103 0.68 1.11 0.10
N PHE A 104 0.12 0.87 -1.09
CA PHE A 104 0.61 -0.17 -1.99
C PHE A 104 2.06 0.09 -2.45
N ILE A 105 2.41 1.35 -2.75
CA ILE A 105 3.78 1.71 -3.10
C ILE A 105 4.72 1.44 -1.92
N ALA A 106 4.34 1.85 -0.70
CA ALA A 106 5.16 1.57 0.49
C ALA A 106 5.39 0.07 0.68
N PHE A 107 4.35 -0.75 0.49
CA PHE A 107 4.47 -2.21 0.48
C PHE A 107 5.51 -2.71 -0.52
N LEU A 108 5.47 -2.27 -1.78
CA LEU A 108 6.43 -2.70 -2.80
C LEU A 108 7.87 -2.30 -2.47
N GLU A 109 8.08 -1.10 -1.92
CA GLU A 109 9.41 -0.63 -1.53
C GLU A 109 9.95 -1.38 -0.31
N LEU A 110 9.08 -1.80 0.60
CA LEU A 110 9.48 -2.68 1.71
C LEU A 110 9.78 -4.09 1.23
N LEU A 111 8.94 -4.64 0.34
CA LEU A 111 9.14 -5.97 -0.25
C LEU A 111 10.46 -6.05 -1.03
N SER A 112 10.79 -5.03 -1.83
CA SER A 112 12.03 -4.99 -2.62
C SER A 112 13.30 -4.90 -1.76
N SER A 113 13.18 -4.45 -0.51
CA SER A 113 14.28 -4.39 0.45
C SER A 113 14.60 -5.74 1.12
N ILE A 114 13.74 -6.74 0.96
CA ILE A 114 13.93 -8.08 1.54
C ILE A 114 14.90 -8.85 0.63
N SER A 115 16.04 -9.25 1.19
CA SER A 115 17.07 -10.01 0.46
C SER A 115 16.50 -11.32 -0.10
N ALA A 116 16.93 -11.70 -1.30
CA ALA A 116 16.53 -12.91 -2.01
C ALA A 116 17.17 -14.20 -1.41
N VAL A 117 17.22 -14.28 -0.08
CA VAL A 117 17.69 -15.49 0.60
C VAL A 117 16.65 -16.59 0.37
N PRO A 118 17.06 -17.83 0.05
CA PRO A 118 16.14 -18.95 -0.11
C PRO A 118 15.26 -19.07 1.13
N LYS A 119 13.97 -18.79 0.95
CA LYS A 119 12.99 -18.83 2.03
C LYS A 119 12.64 -20.30 2.30
N PRO A 120 12.45 -20.69 3.57
CA PRO A 120 11.88 -22.00 3.86
C PRO A 120 10.48 -22.05 3.23
N VAL A 121 10.27 -22.96 2.27
CA VAL A 121 8.95 -23.26 1.75
C VAL A 121 8.31 -24.22 2.74
N ARG A 122 7.28 -23.77 3.46
CA ARG A 122 6.43 -24.68 4.23
C ARG A 122 5.49 -25.41 3.25
N ASN A 123 5.38 -26.72 3.40
CA ASN A 123 4.48 -27.55 2.58
C ASN A 123 3.01 -27.44 3.05
N GLU A 124 2.76 -26.82 4.21
CA GLU A 124 1.44 -26.60 4.78
C GLU A 124 0.95 -25.18 4.45
N ALA A 125 -0.35 -25.02 4.21
CA ALA A 125 -0.94 -23.72 3.96
C ALA A 125 -0.73 -22.82 5.20
N PRO A 126 -0.34 -21.54 5.04
CA PRO A 126 -0.16 -20.65 6.18
C PRO A 126 -1.53 -20.41 6.85
N GLU A 127 -1.61 -20.62 8.17
CA GLU A 127 -2.91 -20.60 8.90
C GLU A 127 -3.50 -19.17 9.06
N ASP A 128 -2.71 -18.12 8.86
CA ASP A 128 -3.10 -16.73 9.22
C ASP A 128 -3.00 -15.72 8.06
N VAL A 129 -3.04 -16.15 6.79
CA VAL A 129 -2.80 -15.25 5.63
C VAL A 129 -3.71 -14.03 5.63
N ASP A 130 -4.99 -14.20 5.94
CA ASP A 130 -5.98 -13.10 5.93
C ASP A 130 -5.68 -12.07 7.03
N GLU A 131 -5.31 -12.53 8.23
CA GLU A 131 -4.92 -11.67 9.34
C GLU A 131 -3.61 -10.93 9.01
N GLN A 132 -2.61 -11.63 8.49
CA GLN A 132 -1.34 -11.04 8.10
C GLN A 132 -1.50 -10.04 6.94
N THR A 133 -2.41 -10.32 5.99
CA THR A 133 -2.74 -9.39 4.90
C THR A 133 -3.37 -8.12 5.44
N THR A 134 -4.39 -8.26 6.30
CA THR A 134 -5.05 -7.12 6.97
C THR A 134 -4.03 -6.30 7.75
N ARG A 135 -3.14 -6.97 8.49
CA ARG A 135 -2.09 -6.33 9.27
C ARG A 135 -1.12 -5.54 8.38
N VAL A 136 -0.68 -6.09 7.26
CA VAL A 136 0.18 -5.39 6.29
C VAL A 136 -0.54 -4.17 5.70
N ILE A 137 -1.84 -4.24 5.43
CA ILE A 137 -2.64 -3.11 4.93
C ILE A 137 -2.63 -1.97 5.96
N GLU A 138 -2.94 -2.28 7.22
CA GLU A 138 -2.99 -1.28 8.29
C GLU A 138 -1.62 -0.66 8.57
N LEU A 139 -0.56 -1.48 8.61
CA LEU A 139 0.81 -1.03 8.82
C LEU A 139 1.30 -0.16 7.67
N CYS A 140 1.12 -0.56 6.41
CA CYS A 140 1.55 0.24 5.26
C CYS A 140 0.77 1.55 5.15
N THR A 141 -0.53 1.54 5.44
CA THR A 141 -1.35 2.77 5.46
C THR A 141 -0.87 3.72 6.55
N SER A 142 -0.65 3.20 7.77
CA SER A 142 -0.13 3.97 8.90
C SER A 142 1.26 4.52 8.61
N LEU A 143 2.13 3.71 8.00
CA LEU A 143 3.49 4.09 7.67
C LEU A 143 3.50 5.32 6.76
N VAL A 144 2.73 5.30 5.67
CA VAL A 144 2.65 6.42 4.74
C VAL A 144 2.10 7.67 5.43
N SER A 145 1.10 7.54 6.29
CA SER A 145 0.58 8.68 7.06
C SER A 145 1.63 9.34 7.97
N VAL A 146 2.63 8.58 8.42
CA VAL A 146 3.69 9.09 9.33
C VAL A 146 4.92 9.58 8.57
N ILE A 147 5.33 8.92 7.48
CA ILE A 147 6.59 9.24 6.78
C ILE A 147 6.45 10.30 5.69
N ASN A 148 5.22 10.73 5.35
CA ASN A 148 4.93 11.71 4.30
C ASN A 148 4.14 12.90 4.84
N ASP A 149 4.36 14.07 4.24
CA ASP A 149 3.54 15.26 4.48
C ASP A 149 2.32 15.26 3.55
N TRP A 150 1.19 15.67 4.10
CA TRP A 150 -0.11 15.67 3.44
C TRP A 150 -0.65 17.08 3.26
N SER A 151 -1.50 17.25 2.24
CA SER A 151 -2.34 18.41 2.01
C SER A 151 -3.70 17.97 1.47
N LYS A 152 -4.57 18.93 1.14
CA LYS A 152 -5.85 18.66 0.47
C LYS A 152 -5.68 17.98 -0.89
N GLU A 153 -4.55 18.21 -1.55
CA GLU A 153 -4.19 17.62 -2.84
C GLU A 153 -3.53 16.24 -2.71
N GLY A 154 -3.24 15.79 -1.48
CA GLY A 154 -2.63 14.48 -1.17
C GLY A 154 -1.20 14.60 -0.67
N ILE A 155 -0.31 13.69 -1.08
CA ILE A 155 1.07 13.64 -0.57
C ILE A 155 1.92 14.74 -1.24
N VAL A 156 2.41 15.68 -0.43
CA VAL A 156 3.17 16.85 -0.89
C VAL A 156 4.64 16.80 -0.53
N GLY A 157 5.06 15.96 0.43
CA GLY A 157 6.44 15.94 0.88
C GLY A 157 6.85 14.68 1.63
N VAL A 158 8.11 14.68 2.05
CA VAL A 158 8.66 13.74 3.04
C VAL A 158 8.52 14.41 4.40
N SER A 159 7.94 13.71 5.37
CA SER A 159 7.71 14.33 6.68
C SER A 159 9.00 14.71 7.38
N ARG A 160 8.99 15.82 8.12
CA ARG A 160 10.13 16.28 8.92
C ARG A 160 10.55 15.28 9.99
N SER A 161 9.60 14.50 10.49
CA SER A 161 9.81 13.44 11.48
C SER A 161 10.15 12.09 10.85
N CYS A 162 10.25 12.01 9.51
CA CYS A 162 10.56 10.76 8.82
C CYS A 162 11.95 10.23 9.23
N PRO A 163 12.05 9.00 9.75
CA PRO A 163 13.33 8.40 10.09
C PRO A 163 14.26 8.31 8.88
N LYS A 164 15.57 8.53 9.09
CA LYS A 164 16.57 8.51 8.00
C LYS A 164 16.55 7.21 7.19
N SER A 165 16.32 6.08 7.85
CA SER A 165 16.21 4.75 7.22
C SER A 165 15.01 4.60 6.28
N LEU A 166 13.98 5.44 6.41
CA LEU A 166 12.73 5.37 5.65
C LEU A 166 12.58 6.50 4.62
N ILE A 167 13.54 7.42 4.53
CA ILE A 167 13.53 8.50 3.52
C ILE A 167 13.44 7.93 2.10
N GLY A 168 14.10 6.80 1.83
CA GLY A 168 14.03 6.13 0.52
C GLY A 168 12.60 5.71 0.16
N VAL A 169 11.92 5.03 1.10
CA VAL A 169 10.51 4.61 0.96
C VAL A 169 9.61 5.83 0.77
N SER A 170 9.74 6.84 1.64
CA SER A 170 8.94 8.07 1.58
C SER A 170 9.09 8.83 0.26
N LYS A 171 10.31 8.94 -0.27
CA LYS A 171 10.57 9.56 -1.58
C LYS A 171 9.97 8.77 -2.73
N ALA A 172 10.03 7.44 -2.67
CA ALA A 172 9.44 6.57 -3.69
C ALA A 172 7.90 6.69 -3.69
N VAL A 173 7.27 6.69 -2.52
CA VAL A 173 5.84 6.97 -2.33
C VAL A 173 5.49 8.34 -2.91
N LEU A 174 6.14 9.42 -2.45
CA LEU A 174 5.92 10.77 -2.95
C LEU A 174 5.99 10.86 -4.48
N ARG A 175 7.06 10.32 -5.08
CA ARG A 175 7.27 10.40 -6.53
C ARG A 175 6.19 9.65 -7.31
N LYS A 176 5.91 8.40 -6.93
CA LYS A 176 4.97 7.54 -7.65
C LYS A 176 3.52 8.00 -7.44
N THR A 177 3.17 8.47 -6.25
CA THR A 177 1.85 9.07 -5.98
C THR A 177 1.64 10.35 -6.77
N ARG A 178 2.63 11.23 -6.87
CA ARG A 178 2.52 12.45 -7.71
C ARG A 178 2.33 12.15 -9.18
N MET A 179 3.05 11.16 -9.72
CA MET A 179 2.80 10.69 -11.09
C MET A 179 1.34 10.27 -11.24
N TYR A 180 0.84 9.44 -10.33
CA TYR A 180 -0.55 8.99 -10.35
C TYR A 180 -1.54 10.15 -10.30
N GLN A 181 -1.33 11.13 -9.42
CA GLN A 181 -2.15 12.34 -9.32
C GLN A 181 -2.12 13.21 -10.59
N GLN A 182 -1.05 13.14 -11.37
CA GLN A 182 -0.90 13.83 -12.65
C GLN A 182 -1.43 13.02 -13.85
N GLY A 183 -2.05 11.86 -13.61
CA GLY A 183 -2.52 10.97 -14.66
C GLY A 183 -1.40 10.16 -15.34
N MET A 184 -0.27 9.98 -14.68
CA MET A 184 0.84 9.16 -15.16
C MET A 184 1.04 7.94 -14.26
N TRP A 185 1.55 6.84 -14.82
CA TRP A 185 1.88 5.64 -14.08
C TRP A 185 3.24 5.08 -14.50
N SER A 186 4.01 4.56 -13.54
CA SER A 186 5.26 3.86 -13.82
C SER A 186 5.01 2.35 -13.77
N CYS A 187 5.13 1.68 -14.91
CA CYS A 187 4.97 0.23 -15.03
C CYS A 187 5.91 -0.48 -14.05
N LEU A 188 5.37 -1.36 -13.20
CA LEU A 188 6.17 -2.04 -12.17
C LEU A 188 7.17 -3.05 -12.73
N SER A 189 6.91 -3.58 -13.93
CA SER A 189 7.78 -4.57 -14.56
C SER A 189 8.94 -3.92 -15.34
N CYS A 190 8.66 -2.93 -16.20
CA CYS A 190 9.67 -2.35 -17.09
C CYS A 190 10.08 -0.90 -16.73
N GLY A 191 9.44 -0.28 -15.75
CA GLY A 191 9.72 1.09 -15.31
C GLY A 191 9.22 2.20 -16.25
N ARG A 192 8.67 1.87 -17.43
CA ARG A 192 8.16 2.86 -18.40
C ARG A 192 7.07 3.73 -17.77
N ILE A 193 7.13 5.04 -18.01
CA ILE A 193 6.08 5.99 -17.65
C ILE A 193 5.05 6.02 -18.78
N ILE A 194 3.79 5.81 -18.45
CA ILE A 194 2.63 5.78 -19.36
C ILE A 194 1.50 6.64 -18.80
N ASP A 195 0.48 6.95 -19.61
CA ASP A 195 -0.77 7.51 -19.07
C ASP A 195 -1.43 6.47 -18.17
N PHE A 196 -2.02 6.90 -17.06
CA PHE A 196 -2.71 5.99 -16.13
C PHE A 196 -3.89 5.27 -16.79
N ARG A 197 -4.49 5.85 -17.83
CA ARG A 197 -5.57 5.25 -18.62
C ARG A 197 -5.07 4.09 -19.48
N ASP A 198 -3.80 4.12 -19.86
CA ASP A 198 -3.14 3.07 -20.63
C ASP A 198 -2.53 1.99 -19.71
N ALA A 199 -2.63 2.16 -18.39
CA ALA A 199 -2.18 1.17 -17.42
C ALA A 199 -3.23 0.06 -17.26
N HIS A 200 -2.79 -1.19 -17.45
CA HIS A 200 -3.59 -2.36 -17.13
C HIS A 200 -3.31 -2.76 -15.68
N GLY A 201 -4.06 -2.17 -14.77
CA GLY A 201 -3.84 -2.30 -13.32
C GLY A 201 -2.51 -1.66 -12.89
N LEU A 202 -1.44 -2.46 -12.91
CA LEU A 202 -0.10 -2.06 -12.43
C LEU A 202 0.97 -2.06 -13.52
N LEU A 203 0.64 -2.54 -14.72
CA LEU A 203 1.59 -2.76 -15.81
C LEU A 203 1.20 -1.96 -17.05
N CYS A 204 2.18 -1.66 -17.90
CA CYS A 204 1.89 -1.24 -19.27
C CYS A 204 1.36 -2.42 -20.09
N SER A 205 0.60 -2.14 -21.13
CA SER A 205 0.04 -3.13 -22.07
C SER A 205 1.09 -4.18 -22.50
N ASP A 206 2.30 -3.75 -22.89
CA ASP A 206 3.36 -4.67 -23.33
C ASP A 206 3.81 -5.66 -22.24
N CYS A 207 3.81 -5.24 -20.97
CA CYS A 207 4.23 -6.10 -19.86
C CYS A 207 3.08 -6.98 -19.42
N ASP A 208 1.88 -6.41 -19.33
CA ASP A 208 0.65 -7.12 -19.01
C ASP A 208 0.42 -8.31 -19.97
N ALA A 209 0.52 -8.07 -21.28
CA ALA A 209 0.37 -9.10 -22.31
C ALA A 209 1.37 -10.26 -22.17
N LYS A 210 2.56 -10.02 -21.59
CA LYS A 210 3.56 -11.08 -21.36
C LYS A 210 3.21 -11.98 -20.17
N PHE A 211 2.52 -11.45 -19.16
CA PHE A 211 2.05 -12.26 -18.02
C PHE A 211 0.82 -13.07 -18.37
N TYR A 212 -0.02 -12.57 -19.28
CA TYR A 212 -1.23 -13.24 -19.77
C TYR A 212 -1.06 -13.93 -21.14
N GLY A 213 0.18 -14.25 -21.53
CA GLY A 213 0.53 -14.79 -22.85
C GLY A 213 -0.54 -15.75 -23.40
N GLU A 214 -1.10 -15.38 -24.56
CA GLU A 214 -2.16 -16.08 -25.29
C GLU A 214 -3.48 -16.27 -24.53
N ARG A 215 -4.11 -15.20 -24.05
CA ARG A 215 -5.56 -15.13 -24.31
C ARG A 215 -5.72 -14.78 -25.78
N ALA A 216 -6.00 -15.80 -26.58
CA ALA A 216 -6.55 -15.65 -27.90
C ALA A 216 -7.51 -14.46 -27.90
N GLU A 217 -7.26 -13.51 -28.80
CA GLU A 217 -8.27 -12.58 -29.24
C GLU A 217 -9.54 -13.40 -29.50
N GLU A 218 -10.55 -13.28 -28.65
CA GLU A 218 -11.92 -13.52 -29.10
C GLU A 218 -12.24 -12.35 -30.01
N ASP A 219 -11.70 -12.47 -31.21
CA ASP A 219 -11.99 -11.66 -32.36
C ASP A 219 -13.50 -11.82 -32.61
N VAL A 220 -14.24 -10.74 -32.37
CA VAL A 220 -15.64 -10.64 -32.77
C VAL A 220 -15.65 -10.56 -34.29
N ALA A 221 -15.55 -11.71 -34.95
CA ALA A 221 -15.72 -11.85 -36.39
C ALA A 221 -16.56 -13.10 -36.68
N GLU A 222 -17.86 -12.86 -36.89
CA GLU A 222 -18.73 -13.80 -37.57
C GLU A 222 -18.14 -14.17 -38.95
N ARG A 223 -18.05 -15.47 -39.22
CA ARG A 223 -18.04 -16.14 -40.55
C ARG A 223 -16.75 -16.05 -41.39
N ASN A 224 -16.05 -17.19 -41.49
CA ASN A 224 -16.28 -18.15 -42.57
C ASN A 224 -15.40 -19.40 -42.40
N ARG A 225 -16.04 -20.56 -42.21
CA ARG A 225 -15.43 -21.87 -42.46
C ARG A 225 -15.27 -22.06 -43.96
N THR A 226 -14.03 -22.09 -44.42
CA THR A 226 -13.63 -22.78 -45.66
C THR A 226 -12.31 -23.47 -45.37
N GLY A 227 -12.34 -24.80 -45.35
CA GLY A 227 -11.14 -25.61 -45.22
C GLY A 227 -10.34 -25.66 -46.51
N TYR A 228 -9.04 -25.91 -46.38
CA TYR A 228 -8.21 -26.54 -47.40
C TYR A 228 -7.02 -27.22 -46.70
N GLY A 229 -6.70 -28.45 -47.13
CA GLY A 229 -5.38 -29.04 -46.91
C GLY A 229 -5.28 -30.27 -46.01
N ARG A 230 -6.13 -31.29 -46.21
CA ARG A 230 -5.68 -32.68 -45.98
C ARG A 230 -4.58 -32.97 -47.01
N SER A 231 -3.35 -33.18 -46.54
CA SER A 231 -2.29 -33.78 -47.35
C SER A 231 -2.40 -35.31 -47.26
N THR A 232 -2.60 -35.93 -48.42
CA THR A 232 -2.16 -37.28 -48.82
C THR A 232 -1.89 -38.31 -47.72
N THR A 233 -2.81 -39.26 -47.57
CA THR A 233 -2.57 -40.69 -47.79
C THR A 233 -3.89 -41.41 -48.01
#